data_AF-A0A6N2HFW3-F1
#
_entry.id   AF-A0A6N2HFW3-F1
#
_cell.length_a   1.000
_cell.length_b   1.000
_cell.length_c   1.000
_cell.angle_alpha   90.00
_cell.angle_beta   90.00
_cell.angle_gamma   90.00
#
_symmetry.space_group_name_H-M   'P 1'
#
loop_
_entity.id
_entity.type
_entity.pdbx_description
1 polymer ?
#
loop_
_entity_poly.entity_id
_entity_poly.type
_entity_poly.pdbx_seq_one_letter_code
_entity_poly.pdbx_strand_id
1 'polypeptide(L)' 'MEFDIRAARIAQHRAMRAVAVRGPKDPVALGLLADAARAAVRAWDAGHRVVDVHPRRTAWGGTGPAGRLSA' A
#
# COMPACT_ATOMS: atom_id res chain seq x y z
N MET A 1 -6.73 -9.17 -15.08
CA MET A 1 -7.03 -9.40 -13.65
C MET A 1 -6.03 -8.55 -12.87
N GLU A 2 -6.34 -7.28 -12.66
CA GLU A 2 -5.38 -6.24 -12.24
C GLU A 2 -5.79 -5.64 -10.87
N PHE A 3 -6.35 -6.49 -10.00
CA PHE A 3 -7.08 -6.08 -8.79
C PHE A 3 -6.36 -6.43 -7.48
N ASP A 4 -5.28 -7.20 -7.52
CA ASP A 4 -4.70 -7.83 -6.33
C ASP A 4 -3.98 -6.82 -5.41
N ILE A 5 -3.23 -5.85 -5.94
CA ILE A 5 -2.62 -4.79 -5.11
C ILE A 5 -3.69 -3.92 -4.45
N ARG A 6 -4.73 -3.53 -5.20
CA ARG A 6 -5.78 -2.66 -4.68
C ARG A 6 -6.54 -3.35 -3.56
N ALA A 7 -6.86 -4.64 -3.74
CA ALA A 7 -7.47 -5.46 -2.70
C ALA A 7 -6.59 -5.55 -1.44
N ALA A 8 -5.29 -5.80 -1.60
CA ALA A 8 -4.33 -5.86 -0.49
C ALA A 8 -4.24 -4.54 0.28
N ARG A 9 -4.23 -3.38 -0.41
CA ARG A 9 -4.23 -2.06 0.25
C ARG A 9 -5.51 -1.80 1.04
N ILE A 10 -6.67 -2.13 0.47
CA ILE A 10 -7.96 -1.96 1.14
C ILE A 10 -8.02 -2.82 2.41
N ALA A 11 -7.58 -4.08 2.33
CA ALA A 11 -7.55 -4.99 3.46
C ALA A 11 -6.62 -4.47 4.58
N GLN A 12 -5.41 -4.00 4.23
CA GLN A 12 -4.48 -3.40 5.18
C GLN A 12 -5.06 -2.14 5.85
N HIS A 13 -5.71 -1.26 5.09
CA HIS A 13 -6.32 -0.06 5.65
C HIS A 13 -7.44 -0.40 6.67
N ARG A 14 -8.28 -1.40 6.34
CA ARG A 14 -9.33 -1.88 7.26
C ARG A 14 -8.75 -2.49 8.53
N ALA A 15 -7.70 -3.30 8.40
CA ALA A 15 -7.00 -3.91 9.52
C ALA A 15 -6.43 -2.83 10.46
N MET A 16 -5.71 -1.84 9.91
CA MET A 16 -5.14 -0.75 10.71
C MET A 16 -6.21 0.12 11.38
N ARG A 17 -7.33 0.39 10.69
CA ARG A 17 -8.46 1.10 11.30
C ARG A 17 -9.08 0.30 12.45
N ALA A 18 -9.23 -1.02 12.29
CA ALA A 18 -9.73 -1.87 13.35
C ALA A 18 -8.79 -1.91 14.56
N VAL A 19 -7.48 -2.00 14.34
CA VAL A 19 -6.47 -1.89 15.40
C VAL A 19 -6.56 -0.54 16.12
N ALA A 20 -6.72 0.57 15.38
CA ALA A 20 -6.84 1.89 15.98
C ALA A 20 -8.11 2.07 16.83
N VAL A 21 -9.22 1.45 16.45
CA VAL A 21 -10.51 1.59 17.14
C VAL A 21 -10.69 0.57 18.28
N ARG A 22 -10.23 -0.67 18.09
CA ARG A 22 -10.51 -1.81 18.99
C ARG A 22 -9.28 -2.31 19.74
N GLY A 23 -8.10 -1.88 19.32
CA GLY A 23 -6.83 -2.31 19.89
C GLY A 23 -6.24 -3.55 19.22
N PRO A 24 -4.92 -3.80 19.42
CA PRO A 24 -4.17 -4.84 18.72
C PRO A 24 -4.46 -6.27 19.19
N LYS A 25 -5.15 -6.44 20.34
CA LYS A 25 -5.53 -7.76 20.88
C LYS A 25 -6.98 -8.13 20.59
N ASP A 26 -7.74 -7.24 19.93
CA ASP A 26 -9.13 -7.51 19.58
C ASP A 26 -9.21 -8.60 18.49
N PRO A 27 -10.04 -9.65 18.67
CA PRO A 27 -10.11 -10.77 17.74
C PRO A 27 -10.57 -10.34 16.33
N VAL A 28 -11.36 -9.27 16.19
CA VAL A 28 -11.77 -8.76 14.87
C VAL A 28 -10.61 -8.05 14.18
N ALA A 29 -9.81 -7.28 14.91
CA ALA A 29 -8.59 -6.68 14.38
C ALA A 29 -7.59 -7.75 13.89
N LEU A 30 -7.41 -8.83 14.67
CA LEU A 30 -6.57 -9.96 14.29
C LEU A 30 -7.11 -10.71 13.05
N GLY A 31 -8.42 -10.91 12.97
CA GLY A 31 -9.06 -11.52 11.79
C GLY A 31 -8.83 -10.70 10.51
N LEU A 32 -8.93 -9.37 10.61
CA LEU A 32 -8.68 -8.46 9.47
C LEU A 32 -7.19 -8.42 9.08
N LEU A 33 -6.27 -8.51 10.05
CA LEU A 33 -4.84 -8.63 9.77
C LEU A 33 -4.51 -9.91 9.00
N ALA A 34 -5.11 -11.05 9.38
CA ALA A 34 -4.94 -12.31 8.66
C ALA A 34 -5.47 -12.23 7.21
N ASP A 35 -6.62 -11.57 7.00
CA ASP A 35 -7.17 -11.34 5.67
C ASP A 35 -6.26 -10.45 4.81
N ALA A 36 -5.73 -9.37 5.40
CA ALA A 36 -4.76 -8.49 4.76
C ALA A 36 -3.47 -9.22 4.36
N ALA A 37 -2.96 -10.12 5.21
CA ALA A 37 -1.80 -10.94 4.91
C ALA A 37 -2.06 -11.89 3.72
N ARG A 38 -3.23 -12.53 3.66
CA ARG A 38 -3.62 -13.39 2.52
C ARG A 38 -3.72 -12.61 1.22
N ALA A 39 -4.31 -11.42 1.26
CA ALA A 39 -4.40 -10.55 0.10
C ALA A 39 -2.99 -10.12 -0.40
N ALA A 40 -2.07 -9.85 0.53
CA ALA A 40 -0.69 -9.54 0.19
C ALA A 40 0.04 -10.74 -0.47
N VAL A 41 -0.17 -11.96 0.02
CA VAL A 41 0.37 -13.19 -0.61
C VAL A 41 -0.19 -13.37 -2.02
N ARG A 42 -1.51 -13.19 -2.22
CA ARG A 42 -2.11 -13.28 -3.56
C ARG A 42 -1.54 -12.24 -4.52
N ALA A 43 -1.29 -11.02 -4.05
CA ALA A 43 -0.64 -10.00 -4.86
C ALA A 43 0.79 -10.41 -5.23
N TRP A 44 1.55 -10.96 -4.29
CA TRP A 44 2.89 -11.49 -4.56
C TRP A 44 2.88 -12.61 -5.61
N ASP A 45 1.98 -13.59 -5.45
CA ASP A 45 1.81 -14.70 -6.41
C ASP A 45 1.36 -14.21 -7.80
N ALA A 46 0.55 -13.14 -7.86
CA ALA A 46 0.16 -12.49 -9.11
C ALA A 46 1.31 -11.69 -9.76
N GLY A 47 2.51 -11.70 -9.19
CA GLY A 47 3.70 -11.03 -9.72
C GLY A 47 3.85 -9.58 -9.28
N HIS A 48 2.98 -9.09 -8.38
CA HIS A 48 3.10 -7.75 -7.82
C HIS A 48 4.11 -7.77 -6.67
N ARG A 49 5.25 -7.11 -6.85
CA ARG A 49 6.28 -7.06 -5.80
C ARG A 49 5.89 -6.07 -4.70
N VAL A 50 6.44 -6.25 -3.50
CA VAL A 50 6.29 -5.33 -2.35
C VAL A 50 6.63 -3.86 -2.71
N VAL A 51 7.52 -3.64 -3.68
CA VAL A 51 7.86 -2.29 -4.19
C VAL A 51 6.72 -1.60 -4.96
N ASP A 52 5.68 -2.31 -5.37
CA ASP A 52 4.45 -1.74 -5.95
C ASP A 52 3.43 -1.37 -4.86
N VAL A 53 3.54 -1.98 -3.67
CA VAL A 53 2.69 -1.66 -2.51
C VAL A 53 3.07 -0.29 -1.94
N HIS A 54 4.36 0.04 -1.93
CA HIS A 54 4.80 1.40 -1.72
C HIS A 54 4.83 2.11 -3.07
N PRO A 55 4.00 3.15 -3.33
CA PRO A 55 4.33 4.01 -4.46
C PRO A 55 5.76 4.50 -4.21
N ARG A 56 6.71 4.17 -5.10
CA ARG A 56 7.97 4.92 -5.16
C ARG A 56 7.51 6.37 -5.16
N ARG A 57 7.99 7.15 -4.20
CA ARG A 57 7.79 8.59 -4.18
C ARG A 57 8.44 9.11 -5.45
N THR A 58 7.73 9.02 -6.57
CA THR A 58 8.11 9.62 -7.84
C THR A 58 8.36 11.04 -7.45
N ALA A 59 9.61 11.45 -7.66
CA ALA A 59 10.12 12.73 -7.23
C ALA A 59 9.00 13.75 -7.41
N TRP A 60 8.55 14.30 -6.27
CA TRP A 60 7.90 15.59 -6.24
C TRP A 60 8.62 16.40 -7.32
N GLY A 61 7.88 16.73 -8.38
CA GLY A 61 8.37 17.55 -9.46
C GLY A 61 8.82 18.85 -8.84
N GLY A 62 10.10 18.89 -8.46
CA GLY A 62 10.82 20.11 -8.24
C GLY A 62 10.81 20.78 -9.59
N THR A 63 9.83 21.66 -9.78
CA THR A 63 9.93 22.78 -10.68
C THR A 63 11.19 23.54 -10.27
N GLY A 64 12.35 23.11 -10.78
CA GLY A 64 13.55 23.93 -10.79
C GLY A 64 13.29 25.09 -11.74
N PRO A 65 13.57 26.35 -11.34
CA PRO A 65 13.22 27.51 -12.15
C PRO A 65 14.02 27.50 -13.46
N ALA A 66 13.38 28.04 -14.48
CA ALA A 66 13.92 28.34 -15.80
C ALA A 66 15.43 28.64 -15.82
N GLY A 67 16.21 27.71 -16.34
CA GLY A 67 17.57 27.93 -16.83
C GLY A 67 17.54 28.06 -18.36
N ARG A 68 16.91 29.14 -18.86
CA ARG A 68 17.27 29.67 -20.17
C ARG A 68 18.66 30.29 -20.01
N LEU A 69 19.46 30.26 -21.08
CA LEU A 69 20.82 30.82 -21.27
C LEU A 69 21.94 29.76 -21.31
N SER A 70 22.28 29.33 -22.53
CA SER A 70 23.65 29.38 -23.08
C SER A 70 23.70 28.64 -24.43
N ALA A 71 23.76 29.41 -25.52
CA ALA A 71 24.58 29.22 -26.74
C ALA A 71 24.02 30.08 -27.87
#